data_AF-A0A075WTN0-F1
#
_entry.id   AF-A0A075WTN0-F1
#
_cell.length_a   1.000
_cell.length_b   1.000
_cell.length_c   1.000
_cell.angle_alpha   90.00
_cell.angle_beta   90.00
_cell.angle_gamma   90.00
#
_symmetry.space_group_name_H-M   'P 1'
#
loop_
_entity.id
_entity.type
_entity.pdbx_description
1 polymer ?
#
loop_
_entity_poly.entity_id
_entity_poly.type
_entity_poly.pdbx_seq_one_letter_code
_entity_poly.pdbx_strand_id
1 'polypeptide(L)'
;MGLVEKLIKKGDAKIVKVVLDGVGDLPVKDGKTPLELAYTPNLDQLAKKSATGLHIPVDYGITPGSGPGHLGIFGYDPSQVTIGRGVLEALGVGIELKDTDIAVRGNFATVEYQNQNPIVIDRRAGRIPTEENQRLIAKLSEKIKNIDGVEVILKSGMEHRFVVVFRFQEKLSDLVNKLNDTDPQVLGKPPIPVSSPYPELKKVVEVVSKFIDQASEILKDEPKANYVLLRGFSVKPDLPTLQQRFGINPCCIATYPMYKGLASLVGMKVVPVKGTDLKDEIQALKEVWETYDYFFVHIKKTDSYGEDGNAEAKIKTIESFDQYLLEILDLNPQVLCITGDHSTPCIMKAHSWHPVPTLVWSPYVLGNTSERFTERECLKGELGIFYAYKLMPLLLAHAGRLKKFGA
;
A
#
# COMPACT_ATOMS: atom_id res chain seq x y z
N MET A 1 22.55 -8.18 3.86
CA MET A 1 22.73 -7.54 2.54
C MET A 1 22.69 -8.63 1.48
N GLY A 2 21.70 -8.60 0.59
CA GLY A 2 21.49 -9.66 -0.41
C GLY A 2 22.50 -9.59 -1.57
N LEU A 3 22.34 -10.50 -2.54
CA LEU A 3 23.21 -10.59 -3.72
C LEU A 3 23.12 -9.32 -4.58
N VAL A 4 21.91 -8.82 -4.82
CA VAL A 4 21.65 -7.67 -5.70
C VAL A 4 22.32 -6.41 -5.16
N GLU A 5 22.23 -6.18 -3.85
CA GLU A 5 22.81 -5.03 -3.17
C GLU A 5 24.34 -4.94 -3.38
N LYS A 6 25.04 -6.08 -3.51
CA LYS A 6 26.49 -6.11 -3.78
C LYS A 6 26.85 -5.80 -5.23
N LEU A 7 25.89 -5.91 -6.14
CA LEU A 7 26.07 -5.72 -7.58
C LEU A 7 25.65 -4.35 -8.06
N ILE A 8 25.09 -3.50 -7.19
CA ILE A 8 24.60 -2.17 -7.58
C ILE A 8 25.72 -1.33 -8.22
N LYS A 9 25.39 -0.77 -9.39
CA LYS A 9 26.16 0.22 -10.13
C LYS A 9 25.35 1.52 -10.16
N LYS A 10 25.97 2.62 -9.72
CA LYS A 10 25.37 3.95 -9.86
C LYS A 10 25.22 4.30 -11.34
N GLY A 11 24.11 4.92 -11.67
CA GLY A 11 23.77 5.41 -13.00
C GLY A 11 22.61 6.39 -12.91
N ASP A 12 22.29 7.01 -14.04
CA ASP A 12 21.28 8.04 -14.24
C ASP A 12 20.11 7.57 -15.14
N ALA A 13 20.12 6.29 -15.53
CA ALA A 13 19.03 5.68 -16.30
C ALA A 13 17.68 5.85 -15.57
N LYS A 14 16.72 6.44 -16.28
CA LYS A 14 15.35 6.68 -15.84
C LYS A 14 14.53 5.41 -16.00
N ILE A 15 13.95 4.95 -14.90
CA ILE A 15 13.09 3.76 -14.85
C ILE A 15 11.68 4.23 -14.49
N VAL A 16 10.71 4.01 -15.37
CA VAL A 16 9.29 4.27 -15.09
C VAL A 16 8.59 2.93 -14.85
N LYS A 17 7.95 2.78 -13.69
CA LYS A 17 7.08 1.65 -13.39
C LYS A 17 5.65 2.14 -13.21
N VAL A 18 4.82 1.81 -14.19
CA VAL A 18 3.39 2.04 -14.15
C VAL A 18 2.69 0.80 -13.60
N VAL A 19 1.85 1.00 -12.60
CA VAL A 19 1.00 -0.03 -12.00
C VAL A 19 -0.45 0.30 -12.29
N LEU A 20 -1.06 -0.52 -13.14
CA LEU A 20 -2.50 -0.61 -13.32
C LEU A 20 -3.00 -1.53 -12.21
N ASP A 21 -3.52 -0.94 -11.13
CA ASP A 21 -3.92 -1.67 -9.93
C ASP A 21 -4.94 -2.76 -10.27
N GLY A 22 -4.77 -3.98 -9.74
CA GLY A 22 -5.72 -5.07 -9.99
C GLY A 22 -5.92 -5.47 -11.46
N VAL A 23 -4.98 -5.14 -12.37
CA VAL A 23 -5.20 -5.27 -13.83
C VAL A 23 -5.52 -6.68 -14.31
N GLY A 24 -4.91 -7.70 -13.70
CA GLY A 24 -5.14 -9.09 -14.08
C GLY A 24 -6.59 -9.51 -13.82
N ASP A 25 -7.17 -10.26 -14.75
CA ASP A 25 -8.57 -10.65 -14.69
C ASP A 25 -8.81 -12.08 -15.21
N LEU A 26 -10.08 -12.45 -15.26
CA LEU A 26 -10.59 -13.67 -15.87
C LEU A 26 -11.53 -13.31 -17.03
N PRO A 27 -11.88 -14.28 -17.89
CA PRO A 27 -12.87 -14.07 -18.93
C PRO A 27 -14.20 -13.53 -18.41
N VAL A 28 -14.63 -12.37 -18.90
CA VAL A 28 -15.87 -11.68 -18.51
C VAL A 28 -16.93 -11.71 -19.60
N LYS A 29 -16.52 -11.69 -20.88
CA LYS A 29 -17.41 -11.69 -22.04
C LYS A 29 -16.72 -12.37 -23.23
N ASP A 30 -17.44 -13.21 -23.95
CA ASP A 30 -16.96 -13.93 -25.16
C ASP A 30 -15.63 -14.69 -24.93
N GLY A 31 -15.41 -15.20 -23.71
CA GLY A 31 -14.20 -15.93 -23.35
C GLY A 31 -12.94 -15.06 -23.17
N LYS A 32 -13.10 -13.72 -23.12
CA LYS A 32 -12.01 -12.74 -23.06
C LYS A 32 -11.99 -11.95 -21.75
N THR A 33 -10.78 -11.61 -21.29
CA THR A 33 -10.55 -10.70 -20.15
C THR A 33 -10.80 -9.23 -20.54
N PRO A 34 -10.92 -8.29 -19.58
CA PRO A 34 -10.93 -6.86 -19.85
C PRO A 34 -9.73 -6.36 -20.67
N LEU A 35 -8.51 -6.86 -20.41
CA LEU A 35 -7.34 -6.52 -21.24
C LEU A 35 -7.50 -7.00 -22.68
N GLU A 36 -8.03 -8.21 -22.88
CA GLU A 36 -8.27 -8.75 -24.22
C GLU A 36 -9.39 -8.01 -24.98
N LEU A 37 -10.39 -7.49 -24.26
CA LEU A 37 -11.53 -6.76 -24.82
C LEU A 37 -11.22 -5.27 -25.08
N ALA A 38 -10.33 -4.66 -24.31
CA ALA A 38 -9.96 -3.26 -24.46
C ALA A 38 -9.24 -2.99 -25.79
N TYR A 39 -9.63 -1.91 -26.47
CA TYR A 39 -8.93 -1.40 -27.65
C TYR A 39 -7.67 -0.63 -27.23
N THR A 40 -6.51 -1.26 -27.40
CA THR A 40 -5.23 -0.86 -26.80
C THR A 40 -4.09 -0.82 -27.83
N PRO A 41 -4.23 -0.05 -28.93
CA PRO A 41 -3.26 -0.08 -30.04
C PRO A 41 -1.84 0.35 -29.64
N ASN A 42 -1.67 1.22 -28.65
CA ASN A 42 -0.35 1.68 -28.23
C ASN A 42 0.36 0.63 -27.36
N LEU A 43 -0.36 0.04 -26.39
CA LEU A 43 0.11 -1.07 -25.57
C LEU A 43 0.42 -2.30 -26.43
N ASP A 44 -0.41 -2.61 -27.42
CA ASP A 44 -0.19 -3.74 -28.32
C ASP A 44 1.09 -3.56 -29.15
N GLN A 45 1.31 -2.36 -29.70
CA GLN A 45 2.56 -2.04 -30.39
C GLN A 45 3.78 -2.09 -29.48
N LEU A 46 3.63 -1.61 -28.24
CA LEU A 46 4.70 -1.64 -27.25
C LEU A 46 5.03 -3.08 -26.84
N ALA A 47 4.02 -3.94 -26.64
CA ALA A 47 4.17 -5.34 -26.25
C ALA A 47 5.02 -6.12 -27.25
N LYS A 48 4.82 -5.91 -28.55
CA LYS A 48 5.66 -6.52 -29.60
C LYS A 48 7.13 -6.16 -29.49
N LYS A 49 7.46 -5.01 -28.92
CA LYS A 49 8.83 -4.50 -28.79
C LYS A 49 9.36 -4.62 -27.36
N SER A 50 8.72 -5.42 -26.51
CA SER A 50 9.01 -5.51 -25.09
C SER A 50 9.20 -6.96 -24.64
N ALA A 51 9.85 -7.13 -23.49
CA ALA A 51 9.84 -8.37 -22.75
C ALA A 51 8.52 -8.47 -21.98
N THR A 52 7.75 -9.53 -22.20
CA THR A 52 6.49 -9.76 -21.48
C THR A 52 6.59 -10.99 -20.59
N GLY A 53 5.70 -11.10 -19.61
CA GLY A 53 5.60 -12.24 -18.71
C GLY A 53 4.51 -12.04 -17.66
N LEU A 54 4.49 -12.94 -16.69
CA LEU A 54 3.58 -12.85 -15.55
C LEU A 54 4.37 -12.87 -14.25
N HIS A 55 3.97 -12.06 -13.28
CA HIS A 55 4.52 -12.17 -11.93
C HIS A 55 3.51 -12.78 -10.95
N ILE A 56 4.03 -13.49 -9.95
CA ILE A 56 3.30 -14.00 -8.80
C ILE A 56 3.48 -12.99 -7.67
N PRO A 57 2.41 -12.31 -7.20
CA PRO A 57 2.53 -11.24 -6.21
C PRO A 57 3.16 -11.68 -4.88
N VAL A 58 2.74 -12.85 -4.36
CA VAL A 58 3.17 -13.37 -3.05
C VAL A 58 3.72 -14.79 -3.22
N ASP A 59 2.84 -15.77 -3.42
CA ASP A 59 3.22 -17.16 -3.69
C ASP A 59 2.10 -17.89 -4.42
N TYR A 60 2.38 -19.10 -4.89
CA TYR A 60 1.40 -19.93 -5.60
C TYR A 60 0.12 -20.13 -4.77
N GLY A 61 -1.01 -19.72 -5.33
CA GLY A 61 -2.32 -19.88 -4.69
C GLY A 61 -2.60 -18.89 -3.54
N ILE A 62 -1.74 -17.90 -3.31
CA ILE A 62 -1.89 -16.92 -2.24
C ILE A 62 -2.42 -15.59 -2.80
N THR A 63 -3.62 -15.20 -2.37
CA THR A 63 -4.21 -13.89 -2.72
C THR A 63 -3.53 -12.78 -1.91
N PRO A 64 -2.92 -11.78 -2.56
CA PRO A 64 -2.35 -10.62 -1.87
C PRO A 64 -3.42 -9.60 -1.46
N GLY A 65 -3.20 -8.95 -0.31
CA GLY A 65 -3.71 -7.58 -0.12
C GLY A 65 -2.77 -6.57 -0.79
N SER A 66 -3.20 -5.31 -0.92
CA SER A 66 -2.40 -4.28 -1.61
C SER A 66 -1.03 -4.05 -0.98
N GLY A 67 -0.89 -4.18 0.35
CA GLY A 67 0.39 -4.08 1.05
C GLY A 67 1.43 -5.12 0.55
N PRO A 68 1.17 -6.43 0.73
CA PRO A 68 2.02 -7.49 0.18
C PRO A 68 2.26 -7.39 -1.33
N GLY A 69 1.23 -7.09 -2.14
CA GLY A 69 1.38 -6.94 -3.59
C GLY A 69 2.38 -5.84 -3.97
N HIS A 70 2.26 -4.67 -3.33
CA HIS A 70 3.16 -3.54 -3.54
C HIS A 70 4.58 -3.81 -3.05
N LEU A 71 4.74 -4.44 -1.87
CA LEU A 71 6.07 -4.85 -1.39
C LEU A 71 6.77 -5.77 -2.39
N GLY A 72 6.02 -6.74 -2.93
CA GLY A 72 6.48 -7.63 -4.00
C GLY A 72 7.03 -6.83 -5.18
N ILE A 73 6.23 -6.00 -5.82
CA ILE A 73 6.70 -5.23 -6.98
C ILE A 73 7.77 -4.17 -6.63
N PHE A 74 7.93 -3.79 -5.36
CA PHE A 74 9.04 -2.94 -4.88
C PHE A 74 10.31 -3.74 -4.59
N GLY A 75 10.33 -5.05 -4.83
CA GLY A 75 11.52 -5.89 -4.70
C GLY A 75 11.74 -6.46 -3.30
N TYR A 76 10.75 -6.37 -2.40
CA TYR A 76 10.78 -7.01 -1.08
C TYR A 76 9.96 -8.29 -1.14
N ASP A 77 10.49 -9.37 -0.59
CA ASP A 77 9.74 -10.62 -0.48
C ASP A 77 8.62 -10.45 0.56
N PRO A 78 7.34 -10.46 0.15
CA PRO A 78 6.23 -10.22 1.07
C PRO A 78 6.07 -11.35 2.10
N SER A 79 6.59 -12.56 1.84
CA SER A 79 6.57 -13.66 2.82
C SER A 79 7.51 -13.40 4.00
N GLN A 80 8.51 -12.53 3.83
CA GLN A 80 9.52 -12.20 4.82
C GLN A 80 9.27 -10.86 5.52
N VAL A 81 8.27 -10.10 5.05
CA VAL A 81 7.96 -8.75 5.57
C VAL A 81 6.58 -8.74 6.19
N THR A 82 6.52 -8.53 7.50
CA THR A 82 5.26 -8.30 8.21
C THR A 82 5.05 -6.81 8.41
N ILE A 83 4.06 -6.23 7.72
CA ILE A 83 3.57 -4.89 8.05
C ILE A 83 2.50 -5.02 9.12
N GLY A 84 2.70 -4.37 10.26
CA GLY A 84 1.72 -4.35 11.34
C GLY A 84 0.39 -3.70 10.92
N ARG A 85 -0.71 -4.18 11.51
CA ARG A 85 -2.06 -3.73 11.15
C ARG A 85 -2.28 -2.24 11.39
N GLY A 86 -1.81 -1.71 12.52
CA GLY A 86 -1.91 -0.29 12.84
C GLY A 86 -1.22 0.58 11.79
N VAL A 87 -0.04 0.17 11.33
CA VAL A 87 0.67 0.82 10.22
C VAL A 87 -0.19 0.84 8.96
N LEU A 88 -0.72 -0.31 8.52
CA LEU A 88 -1.58 -0.37 7.32
C LEU A 88 -2.81 0.53 7.43
N GLU A 89 -3.48 0.53 8.59
CA GLU A 89 -4.67 1.37 8.81
C GLU A 89 -4.30 2.87 8.77
N ALA A 90 -3.18 3.26 9.38
CA ALA A 90 -2.67 4.63 9.35
C ALA A 90 -2.34 5.12 7.94
N LEU A 91 -1.70 4.26 7.14
CA LEU A 91 -1.42 4.55 5.73
C LEU A 91 -2.73 4.67 4.93
N GLY A 92 -3.72 3.81 5.18
CA GLY A 92 -5.02 3.83 4.51
C GLY A 92 -5.82 5.11 4.74
N VAL A 93 -5.70 5.72 5.91
CA VAL A 93 -6.30 7.04 6.20
C VAL A 93 -5.38 8.20 5.80
N GLY A 94 -4.21 7.93 5.22
CA GLY A 94 -3.27 8.95 4.74
C GLY A 94 -2.52 9.69 5.85
N ILE A 95 -2.15 8.99 6.92
CA ILE A 95 -1.14 9.47 7.86
C ILE A 95 0.24 9.08 7.33
N GLU A 96 1.13 10.06 7.21
CA GLU A 96 2.55 9.81 6.97
C GLU A 96 3.22 9.39 8.28
N LEU A 97 3.76 8.17 8.29
CA LEU A 97 4.41 7.59 9.47
C LEU A 97 5.90 7.87 9.50
N LYS A 98 6.39 8.27 10.67
CA LYS A 98 7.82 8.41 10.98
C LYS A 98 8.35 7.15 11.67
N ASP A 99 9.66 7.02 11.74
CA ASP A 99 10.31 5.90 12.43
C ASP A 99 10.11 5.94 13.96
N THR A 100 9.60 7.05 14.49
CA THR A 100 9.28 7.26 15.91
C THR A 100 7.79 7.09 16.23
N ASP A 101 6.99 6.71 15.24
CA ASP A 101 5.54 6.59 15.37
C ASP A 101 5.14 5.17 15.79
N ILE A 102 4.21 5.08 16.75
CA ILE A 102 3.39 3.89 16.96
C ILE A 102 2.03 4.14 16.33
N ALA A 103 1.67 3.36 15.33
CA ALA A 103 0.35 3.35 14.73
C ALA A 103 -0.51 2.26 15.36
N VAL A 104 -1.74 2.62 15.75
CA VAL A 104 -2.68 1.72 16.39
C VAL A 104 -4.05 1.91 15.77
N ARG A 105 -4.73 0.79 15.48
CA ARG A 105 -6.12 0.85 15.10
C ARG A 105 -6.96 1.07 16.35
N GLY A 106 -7.85 2.05 16.29
CA GLY A 106 -8.88 2.29 17.29
C GLY A 106 -10.26 1.86 16.81
N ASN A 107 -11.09 1.41 17.74
CA ASN A 107 -12.52 1.26 17.57
C ASN A 107 -13.21 2.07 18.66
N PHE A 108 -14.23 2.84 18.29
CA PHE A 108 -15.23 3.29 19.24
C PHE A 108 -16.08 2.10 19.70
N ALA A 109 -16.30 2.04 21.01
CA ALA A 109 -17.10 1.01 21.67
C ALA A 109 -18.08 1.66 22.64
N THR A 110 -19.12 0.91 23.00
CA THR A 110 -20.05 1.28 24.06
C THR A 110 -19.82 0.40 25.28
N VAL A 111 -19.64 1.05 26.43
CA VAL A 111 -19.48 0.41 27.74
C VAL A 111 -20.58 0.84 28.70
N GLU A 112 -20.92 -0.05 29.63
CA GLU A 112 -21.70 0.26 30.82
C GLU A 112 -20.79 0.22 32.05
N TYR A 113 -20.94 1.19 32.96
CA TYR A 113 -20.15 1.24 34.17
C TYR A 113 -20.83 0.43 35.29
N GLN A 114 -20.24 -0.71 35.65
CA GLN A 114 -20.67 -1.54 36.77
C GLN A 114 -19.68 -1.40 37.92
N ASN A 115 -20.11 -0.84 39.05
CA ASN A 115 -19.21 -0.52 40.17
C ASN A 115 -17.97 0.27 39.73
N GLN A 116 -18.16 1.29 38.89
CA GLN A 116 -17.12 2.11 38.25
C GLN A 116 -16.21 1.39 37.25
N ASN A 117 -16.39 0.09 37.01
CA ASN A 117 -15.65 -0.64 35.99
C ASN A 117 -16.40 -0.61 34.64
N PRO A 118 -15.76 -0.22 33.53
CA PRO A 118 -16.38 -0.26 32.22
C PRO A 118 -16.54 -1.72 31.76
N ILE A 119 -17.74 -2.12 31.39
CA ILE A 119 -18.07 -3.43 30.81
C ILE A 119 -18.48 -3.22 29.35
N VAL A 120 -17.77 -3.86 28.42
CA VAL A 120 -18.04 -3.71 26.99
C VAL A 120 -19.35 -4.40 26.61
N ILE A 121 -20.34 -3.60 26.23
CA ILE A 121 -21.65 -4.09 25.74
C ILE A 121 -21.73 -4.10 24.21
N ASP A 122 -20.94 -3.24 23.54
CA ASP A 122 -20.80 -3.26 22.09
C ASP A 122 -19.40 -2.78 21.65
N ARG A 123 -18.62 -3.67 21.05
CA ARG A 123 -17.25 -3.40 20.58
C ARG A 123 -17.15 -2.50 19.34
N ARG A 124 -18.29 -2.20 18.72
CA ARG A 124 -18.40 -1.43 17.46
C ARG A 124 -19.35 -0.26 17.60
N ALA A 125 -19.87 0.01 18.79
CA ALA A 125 -20.82 1.09 19.05
C ALA A 125 -22.01 1.13 18.06
N GLY A 126 -22.54 -0.04 17.67
CA GLY A 126 -23.63 -0.16 16.71
C GLY A 126 -23.25 0.22 15.28
N ARG A 127 -21.95 0.29 14.96
CA ARG A 127 -21.41 0.85 13.70
C ARG A 127 -21.98 2.25 13.45
N ILE A 128 -21.66 3.17 14.36
CA ILE A 128 -22.03 4.59 14.20
C ILE A 128 -21.75 5.09 12.77
N PRO A 129 -22.57 6.01 12.22
CA PRO A 129 -22.29 6.64 10.94
C PRO A 129 -20.89 7.29 10.93
N THR A 130 -20.23 7.31 9.79
CA THR A 130 -18.88 7.90 9.66
C THR A 130 -18.85 9.38 10.05
N GLU A 131 -19.92 10.14 9.78
CA GLU A 131 -20.04 11.54 10.21
C GLU A 131 -19.98 11.69 11.73
N GLU A 132 -20.61 10.76 12.45
CA GLU A 132 -20.58 10.74 13.91
C GLU A 132 -19.19 10.37 14.44
N ASN A 133 -18.50 9.43 13.79
CA ASN A 133 -17.09 9.16 14.11
C ASN A 133 -16.21 10.40 13.93
N GLN A 134 -16.38 11.12 12.82
CA GLN A 134 -15.63 12.36 12.56
C GLN A 134 -15.87 13.40 13.65
N ARG A 135 -17.11 13.56 14.13
CA ARG A 135 -17.44 14.45 15.27
C ARG A 135 -16.69 14.02 16.54
N LEU A 136 -16.71 12.74 16.87
CA LEU A 136 -16.03 12.21 18.07
C LEU A 136 -14.50 12.33 17.97
N ILE A 137 -13.93 12.06 16.80
CA ILE A 137 -12.50 12.23 16.56
C ILE A 137 -12.09 13.70 16.63
N ALA A 138 -12.88 14.63 16.11
CA ALA A 138 -12.62 16.06 16.26
C ALA A 138 -12.62 16.46 17.74
N LYS A 139 -13.62 16.02 18.51
CA LYS A 139 -13.73 16.24 19.96
C LYS A 139 -12.52 15.70 20.73
N LEU A 140 -12.03 14.51 20.39
CA LEU A 140 -10.82 13.92 21.00
C LEU A 140 -9.55 14.68 20.58
N SER A 141 -9.38 14.96 19.29
CA SER A 141 -8.18 15.61 18.74
C SER A 141 -7.98 17.04 19.24
N GLU A 142 -9.07 17.75 19.55
CA GLU A 142 -9.00 19.08 20.14
C GLU A 142 -8.42 19.05 21.56
N LYS A 143 -8.78 18.03 22.34
CA LYS A 143 -8.45 17.91 23.76
C LYS A 143 -7.16 17.11 24.03
N ILE A 144 -6.88 16.11 23.20
CA ILE A 144 -5.74 15.19 23.37
C ILE A 144 -4.77 15.38 22.19
N LYS A 145 -3.93 16.41 22.28
CA LYS A 145 -2.88 16.69 21.28
C LYS A 145 -1.53 16.10 21.67
N ASN A 146 -1.30 15.95 22.97
CA ASN A 146 -0.03 15.52 23.53
C ASN A 146 -0.24 14.81 24.87
N ILE A 147 0.56 13.77 25.13
CA ILE A 147 0.62 13.09 26.43
C ILE A 147 2.10 12.90 26.77
N ASP A 148 2.55 13.51 27.87
CA ASP A 148 3.94 13.40 28.37
C ASP A 148 5.02 13.67 27.30
N GLY A 149 4.80 14.67 26.43
CA GLY A 149 5.72 15.02 25.36
C GLY A 149 5.62 14.14 24.10
N VAL A 150 4.66 13.21 24.05
CA VAL A 150 4.33 12.40 22.87
C VAL A 150 3.15 13.03 22.13
N GLU A 151 3.33 13.38 20.85
CA GLU A 151 2.26 13.90 20.01
C GLU A 151 1.23 12.79 19.73
N VAL A 152 -0.06 13.13 19.84
CA VAL A 152 -1.18 12.22 19.58
C VAL A 152 -1.92 12.70 18.33
N ILE A 153 -1.93 11.86 17.30
CA ILE A 153 -2.56 12.16 16.02
C ILE A 153 -3.72 11.18 15.83
N LEU A 154 -4.93 11.70 15.74
CA LEU A 154 -6.14 10.91 15.53
C LEU A 154 -6.72 11.17 14.15
N LYS A 155 -7.20 10.11 13.49
CA LYS A 155 -7.88 10.23 12.21
C LYS A 155 -9.04 9.25 12.10
N SER A 156 -10.17 9.76 11.63
CA SER A 156 -11.38 8.96 11.39
C SER A 156 -11.12 7.89 10.34
N GLY A 157 -11.60 6.68 10.61
CA GLY A 157 -11.81 5.64 9.61
C GLY A 157 -13.29 5.58 9.21
N MET A 158 -13.72 4.43 8.67
CA MET A 158 -15.13 4.16 8.37
C MET A 158 -15.90 3.62 9.59
N GLU A 159 -17.13 4.09 9.74
CA GLU A 159 -18.03 3.71 10.84
C GLU A 159 -17.36 3.95 12.20
N HIS A 160 -17.31 2.96 13.08
CA HIS A 160 -16.69 3.00 14.41
C HIS A 160 -15.15 2.99 14.42
N ARG A 161 -14.47 2.85 13.28
CA ARG A 161 -13.01 2.68 13.22
C ARG A 161 -12.31 4.02 13.20
N PHE A 162 -11.13 4.08 13.81
CA PHE A 162 -10.22 5.21 13.70
C PHE A 162 -8.78 4.74 13.80
N VAL A 163 -7.84 5.65 13.57
CA VAL A 163 -6.42 5.42 13.80
C VAL A 163 -5.92 6.41 14.82
N VAL A 164 -5.10 5.93 15.76
CA VAL A 164 -4.29 6.78 16.62
C VAL A 164 -2.81 6.53 16.31
N VAL A 165 -2.06 7.60 16.13
CA VAL A 165 -0.60 7.57 16.04
C VAL A 165 -0.02 8.31 17.24
N PHE A 166 0.84 7.61 17.98
CA PHE A 166 1.64 8.18 19.05
C PHE A 166 3.03 8.46 18.51
N ARG A 167 3.36 9.74 18.31
CA ARG A 167 4.65 10.16 17.78
C ARG A 167 5.61 10.50 18.92
N PHE A 168 6.57 9.63 19.13
CA PHE A 168 7.63 9.80 20.10
C PHE A 168 8.77 10.64 19.51
N GLN A 169 9.67 11.10 20.38
CA GLN A 169 10.85 11.86 19.99
C GLN A 169 11.99 10.96 19.46
N GLU A 170 11.99 9.68 19.85
CA GLU A 170 13.03 8.71 19.53
C GLU A 170 12.43 7.45 18.89
N LYS A 171 13.25 6.74 18.10
CA LYS A 171 12.84 5.47 17.47
C LYS A 171 12.59 4.44 18.57
N LEU A 172 11.50 3.69 18.41
CA LEU A 172 11.10 2.66 19.36
C LEU A 172 11.45 1.27 18.85
N SER A 173 11.56 0.35 19.80
CA SER A 173 11.76 -1.07 19.57
C SER A 173 10.57 -1.70 18.84
N ASP A 174 10.83 -2.69 17.99
CA ASP A 174 9.79 -3.48 17.32
C ASP A 174 8.98 -4.35 18.30
N LEU A 175 9.45 -4.50 19.55
CA LEU A 175 8.71 -5.11 20.65
C LEU A 175 7.36 -4.42 20.91
N VAL A 176 7.19 -3.17 20.49
CA VAL A 176 5.87 -2.49 20.49
C VAL A 176 4.81 -3.33 19.78
N ASN A 177 5.19 -4.06 18.73
CA ASN A 177 4.29 -4.93 17.98
C ASN A 177 3.73 -6.10 18.81
N LYS A 178 4.31 -6.37 19.99
CA LYS A 178 3.91 -7.43 20.92
C LYS A 178 3.05 -6.92 22.09
N LEU A 179 2.71 -5.64 22.14
CA LEU A 179 1.76 -5.12 23.12
C LEU A 179 0.39 -5.78 22.93
N ASN A 180 -0.29 -6.05 24.05
CA ASN A 180 -1.63 -6.63 23.98
C ASN A 180 -2.64 -5.61 23.44
N ASP A 181 -3.62 -6.11 22.68
CA ASP A 181 -4.85 -5.35 22.37
C ASP A 181 -5.60 -5.01 23.68
N THR A 182 -6.33 -3.89 23.68
CA THR A 182 -7.21 -3.52 24.80
C THR A 182 -8.66 -3.97 24.58
N ASP A 183 -9.00 -4.36 23.35
CA ASP A 183 -10.27 -5.01 23.02
C ASP A 183 -10.30 -6.43 23.63
N PRO A 184 -11.24 -6.74 24.55
CA PRO A 184 -11.34 -8.07 25.16
C PRO A 184 -11.82 -9.15 24.19
N GLN A 185 -12.21 -8.75 22.98
CA GLN A 185 -12.72 -9.59 21.91
C GLN A 185 -14.05 -10.30 22.18
N VAL A 186 -14.62 -10.13 23.37
CA VAL A 186 -15.91 -10.65 23.81
C VAL A 186 -16.72 -9.56 24.49
N LEU A 187 -18.05 -9.72 24.51
CA LEU A 187 -18.95 -8.81 25.24
C LEU A 187 -19.06 -9.23 26.71
N GLY A 188 -19.53 -8.32 27.57
CA GLY A 188 -19.74 -8.58 28.99
C GLY A 188 -18.44 -8.70 29.79
N LYS A 189 -17.31 -8.27 29.22
CA LYS A 189 -16.00 -8.22 29.87
C LYS A 189 -15.47 -6.79 29.89
N PRO A 190 -14.63 -6.43 30.88
CA PRO A 190 -13.96 -5.15 30.85
C PRO A 190 -12.92 -5.09 29.72
N PRO A 191 -12.57 -3.88 29.24
CA PRO A 191 -11.39 -3.65 28.43
C PRO A 191 -10.13 -4.22 29.12
N ILE A 192 -9.21 -4.75 28.34
CA ILE A 192 -7.95 -5.27 28.86
C ILE A 192 -6.99 -4.07 29.04
N PRO A 193 -6.41 -3.86 30.23
CA PRO A 193 -5.37 -2.84 30.40
C PRO A 193 -4.21 -3.09 29.44
N VAL A 194 -3.70 -2.04 28.82
CA VAL A 194 -2.46 -2.15 28.03
C VAL A 194 -1.31 -2.52 28.97
N SER A 195 -0.49 -3.49 28.57
CA SER A 195 0.60 -4.00 29.38
C SER A 195 1.73 -4.51 28.50
N SER A 196 2.92 -4.64 29.09
CA SER A 196 4.08 -5.23 28.42
C SER A 196 4.96 -5.94 29.43
N PRO A 197 5.52 -7.12 29.08
CA PRO A 197 6.58 -7.73 29.87
C PRO A 197 7.94 -7.03 29.68
N TYR A 198 8.05 -6.11 28.72
CA TYR A 198 9.32 -5.47 28.36
C TYR A 198 9.49 -4.12 29.07
N PRO A 199 10.50 -3.95 29.95
CA PRO A 199 10.70 -2.71 30.70
C PRO A 199 10.91 -1.47 29.82
N GLU A 200 11.54 -1.64 28.65
CA GLU A 200 11.76 -0.57 27.66
C GLU A 200 10.46 0.02 27.11
N LEU A 201 9.34 -0.72 27.18
CA LEU A 201 8.03 -0.26 26.72
C LEU A 201 7.20 0.40 27.81
N LYS A 202 7.74 0.59 29.03
CA LYS A 202 7.01 1.21 30.16
C LYS A 202 6.41 2.56 29.79
N LYS A 203 7.19 3.44 29.15
CA LYS A 203 6.70 4.77 28.72
C LYS A 203 5.58 4.66 27.69
N VAL A 204 5.64 3.66 26.80
CA VAL A 204 4.58 3.42 25.79
C VAL A 204 3.29 3.00 26.49
N VAL A 205 3.37 2.05 27.43
CA VAL A 205 2.22 1.59 28.22
C VAL A 205 1.58 2.74 29.00
N GLU A 206 2.39 3.58 29.65
CA GLU A 206 1.91 4.75 30.40
C GLU A 206 1.19 5.77 29.51
N VAL A 207 1.76 6.11 28.36
CA VAL A 207 1.16 7.07 27.41
C VAL A 207 -0.16 6.53 26.85
N VAL A 208 -0.19 5.25 26.47
CA VAL A 208 -1.39 4.61 25.92
C VAL A 208 -2.48 4.49 27.00
N SER A 209 -2.14 4.15 28.23
CA SER A 209 -3.10 4.10 29.34
C SER A 209 -3.72 5.48 29.57
N LYS A 210 -2.88 6.52 29.69
CA LYS A 210 -3.35 7.90 29.84
C LYS A 210 -4.24 8.36 28.69
N PHE A 211 -3.93 7.93 27.46
CA PHE A 211 -4.77 8.20 26.31
C PHE A 211 -6.17 7.59 26.46
N ILE A 212 -6.25 6.31 26.84
CA ILE A 212 -7.52 5.61 27.04
C ILE A 212 -8.32 6.26 28.16
N ASP A 213 -7.68 6.63 29.28
CA ASP A 213 -8.33 7.28 30.42
C ASP A 213 -8.91 8.65 30.03
N GLN A 214 -8.11 9.50 29.37
CA GLN A 214 -8.56 10.81 28.89
C GLN A 214 -9.68 10.68 27.84
N ALA A 215 -9.55 9.75 26.89
CA ALA A 215 -10.55 9.55 25.86
C ALA A 215 -11.88 9.09 26.48
N SER A 216 -11.84 8.13 27.41
CA SER A 216 -13.02 7.63 28.11
C SER A 216 -13.72 8.71 28.92
N GLU A 217 -12.97 9.58 29.61
CA GLU A 217 -13.54 10.71 30.36
C GLU A 217 -14.20 11.74 29.44
N ILE A 218 -13.61 12.03 28.28
CA ILE A 218 -14.17 12.97 27.29
C ILE A 218 -15.44 12.44 26.63
N LEU A 219 -15.53 11.11 26.48
CA LEU A 219 -16.61 10.42 25.78
C LEU A 219 -17.70 9.89 26.72
N LYS A 220 -17.53 9.97 28.04
CA LYS A 220 -18.39 9.31 29.03
C LYS A 220 -19.90 9.62 28.89
N ASP A 221 -20.21 10.84 28.46
CA ASP A 221 -21.59 11.34 28.32
C ASP A 221 -22.21 11.01 26.95
N GLU A 222 -21.46 10.39 26.04
CA GLU A 222 -21.99 9.95 24.75
C GLU A 222 -22.88 8.70 24.96
N PRO A 223 -24.08 8.63 24.37
CA PRO A 223 -24.99 7.49 24.58
C PRO A 223 -24.50 6.19 23.92
N LYS A 224 -23.65 6.31 22.90
CA LYS A 224 -22.93 5.24 22.21
C LYS A 224 -21.51 5.74 21.95
N ALA A 225 -20.57 4.84 21.70
CA ALA A 225 -19.18 5.22 21.43
C ALA A 225 -18.51 5.98 22.60
N ASN A 226 -18.92 5.67 23.84
CA ASN A 226 -18.42 6.30 25.06
C ASN A 226 -17.07 5.75 25.55
N TYR A 227 -16.43 4.87 24.78
CA TYR A 227 -15.14 4.26 25.09
C TYR A 227 -14.32 3.99 23.83
N VAL A 228 -13.01 3.84 23.99
CA VAL A 228 -12.09 3.48 22.90
C VAL A 228 -11.40 2.14 23.16
N LEU A 229 -11.37 1.27 22.15
CA LEU A 229 -10.63 0.01 22.18
C LEU A 229 -9.52 0.06 21.14
N LEU A 230 -8.31 -0.30 21.55
CA LEU A 230 -7.09 -0.21 20.74
C LEU A 230 -6.60 -1.60 20.36
N ARG A 231 -6.18 -1.74 19.10
CA ARG A 231 -5.74 -3.01 18.53
C ARG A 231 -4.60 -2.86 17.54
N GLY A 232 -3.73 -3.86 17.51
CA GLY A 232 -2.67 -3.97 16.51
C GLY A 232 -1.65 -2.83 16.60
N PHE A 233 -1.10 -2.63 17.81
CA PHE A 233 0.04 -1.74 18.03
C PHE A 233 1.14 -2.09 17.04
N SER A 234 1.59 -1.10 16.27
CA SER A 234 2.66 -1.35 15.33
C SER A 234 3.55 -0.15 15.05
N VAL A 235 4.85 -0.41 14.99
CA VAL A 235 5.84 0.55 14.50
C VAL A 235 6.10 0.32 13.01
N LYS A 236 6.62 1.35 12.35
CA LYS A 236 7.09 1.23 10.97
C LYS A 236 8.14 0.10 10.88
N PRO A 237 7.99 -0.85 9.94
CA PRO A 237 8.95 -1.95 9.81
C PRO A 237 10.32 -1.42 9.38
N ASP A 238 11.38 -2.03 9.89
CA ASP A 238 12.77 -1.68 9.52
C ASP A 238 13.11 -2.28 8.16
N LEU A 239 12.62 -1.63 7.10
CA LEU A 239 12.87 -2.00 5.72
C LEU A 239 13.96 -1.10 5.14
N PRO A 240 15.04 -1.68 4.58
CA PRO A 240 16.01 -0.88 3.85
C PRO A 240 15.30 -0.19 2.68
N THR A 241 15.48 1.12 2.52
CA THR A 241 14.86 1.90 1.44
C THR A 241 15.30 1.42 0.06
N LEU A 242 14.56 1.78 -0.98
CA LEU A 242 14.95 1.49 -2.37
C LEU A 242 16.30 2.14 -2.73
N GLN A 243 16.62 3.31 -2.17
CA GLN A 243 17.94 3.91 -2.34
C GLN A 243 19.03 3.03 -1.72
N GLN A 244 18.81 2.51 -0.51
CA GLN A 244 19.77 1.63 0.16
C GLN A 244 19.93 0.27 -0.54
N ARG A 245 18.84 -0.31 -1.07
CA ARG A 245 18.86 -1.62 -1.73
C ARG A 245 19.31 -1.58 -3.18
N PHE A 246 18.88 -0.57 -3.92
CA PHE A 246 18.98 -0.53 -5.37
C PHE A 246 19.78 0.67 -5.90
N GLY A 247 20.20 1.59 -5.02
CA GLY A 247 21.00 2.76 -5.41
C GLY A 247 20.25 3.73 -6.33
N ILE A 248 18.92 3.73 -6.29
CA ILE A 248 18.03 4.59 -7.07
C ILE A 248 17.55 5.78 -6.23
N ASN A 249 17.13 6.86 -6.89
CA ASN A 249 16.44 8.02 -6.33
C ASN A 249 14.95 7.99 -6.72
N PRO A 250 14.08 7.42 -5.88
CA PRO A 250 12.71 7.09 -6.27
C PRO A 250 11.66 8.14 -5.86
N CYS A 251 10.66 8.34 -6.71
CA CYS A 251 9.44 9.06 -6.35
C CYS A 251 8.17 8.22 -6.58
N CYS A 252 7.11 8.59 -5.87
CA CYS A 252 5.77 8.01 -5.97
C CYS A 252 4.78 9.05 -6.48
N ILE A 253 4.08 8.68 -7.54
CA ILE A 253 3.00 9.44 -8.18
C ILE A 253 1.76 8.56 -8.09
N ALA A 254 0.93 8.87 -7.09
CA ALA A 254 -0.30 8.16 -6.81
C ALA A 254 -1.31 9.15 -6.25
N THR A 255 -2.59 8.89 -6.48
CA THR A 255 -3.68 9.71 -5.92
C THR A 255 -4.16 9.18 -4.57
N TYR A 256 -4.25 7.86 -4.43
CA TYR A 256 -4.86 7.21 -3.26
C TYR A 256 -3.90 7.10 -2.04
N PRO A 257 -4.36 7.38 -0.80
CA PRO A 257 -3.49 7.48 0.38
C PRO A 257 -2.68 6.23 0.72
N MET A 258 -3.27 5.04 0.56
CA MET A 258 -2.60 3.77 0.89
C MET A 258 -1.27 3.61 0.15
N TYR A 259 -1.24 3.89 -1.16
CA TYR A 259 -0.03 3.70 -1.98
C TYR A 259 1.02 4.78 -1.71
N LYS A 260 0.61 6.00 -1.38
CA LYS A 260 1.52 7.04 -0.87
C LYS A 260 2.22 6.55 0.39
N GLY A 261 1.45 5.93 1.29
CA GLY A 261 1.94 5.33 2.51
C GLY A 261 2.94 4.20 2.26
N LEU A 262 2.56 3.20 1.47
CA LEU A 262 3.40 2.03 1.14
C LEU A 262 4.69 2.46 0.43
N ALA A 263 4.61 3.43 -0.48
CA ALA A 263 5.77 4.00 -1.15
C ALA A 263 6.72 4.71 -0.16
N SER A 264 6.18 5.47 0.80
CA SER A 264 6.98 6.12 1.84
C SER A 264 7.69 5.10 2.75
N LEU A 265 7.07 3.94 3.03
CA LEU A 265 7.71 2.86 3.81
C LEU A 265 9.04 2.41 3.20
N VAL A 266 9.15 2.41 1.88
CA VAL A 266 10.35 1.99 1.15
C VAL A 266 11.21 3.16 0.68
N GLY A 267 10.97 4.36 1.21
CA GLY A 267 11.78 5.56 1.00
C GLY A 267 11.51 6.31 -0.31
N MET A 268 10.35 6.14 -0.93
CA MET A 268 9.97 6.97 -2.09
C MET A 268 9.52 8.35 -1.64
N LYS A 269 9.93 9.39 -2.37
CA LYS A 269 9.36 10.72 -2.19
C LYS A 269 7.98 10.80 -2.82
N VAL A 270 6.94 11.06 -2.03
CA VAL A 270 5.58 11.24 -2.53
C VAL A 270 5.46 12.60 -3.23
N VAL A 271 5.06 12.57 -4.51
CA VAL A 271 4.82 13.76 -5.33
C VAL A 271 3.36 14.18 -5.19
N PRO A 272 3.06 15.45 -4.89
CA PRO A 272 1.69 15.96 -4.92
C PRO A 272 1.11 15.91 -6.32
N VAL A 273 -0.03 15.23 -6.48
CA VAL A 273 -0.80 15.19 -7.74
C VAL A 273 -1.95 16.19 -7.64
N LYS A 274 -2.08 17.08 -8.62
CA LYS A 274 -3.11 18.14 -8.66
C LYS A 274 -4.41 17.60 -9.27
N GLY A 275 -5.06 16.70 -8.56
CA GLY A 275 -6.32 16.06 -8.99
C GLY A 275 -6.34 14.57 -8.70
N THR A 276 -7.24 13.85 -9.36
CA THR A 276 -7.45 12.41 -9.16
C THR A 276 -7.50 11.62 -10.46
N ASP A 277 -7.34 12.28 -11.60
CA ASP A 277 -7.44 11.65 -12.90
C ASP A 277 -6.06 11.27 -13.41
N LEU A 278 -6.03 10.30 -14.33
CA LEU A 278 -4.80 9.82 -14.96
C LEU A 278 -3.94 10.97 -15.54
N LYS A 279 -4.57 11.94 -16.22
CA LYS A 279 -3.87 13.12 -16.77
C LYS A 279 -3.07 13.89 -15.72
N ASP A 280 -3.57 13.95 -14.49
CA ASP A 280 -2.94 14.71 -13.40
C ASP A 280 -1.69 13.96 -12.91
N GLU A 281 -1.74 12.62 -12.89
CA GLU A 281 -0.60 11.76 -12.58
C GLU A 281 0.48 11.84 -13.67
N ILE A 282 0.10 11.85 -14.95
CA ILE A 282 1.03 12.05 -16.06
C ILE A 282 1.66 13.44 -16.03
N GLN A 283 0.88 14.49 -15.75
CA GLN A 283 1.40 15.84 -15.60
C GLN A 283 2.41 15.92 -14.44
N ALA A 284 2.12 15.30 -13.30
CA ALA A 284 3.04 15.23 -12.18
C ALA A 284 4.35 14.51 -12.56
N LEU A 285 4.28 13.42 -13.34
CA LEU A 285 5.46 12.71 -13.86
C LEU A 285 6.37 13.64 -14.67
N LYS A 286 5.79 14.41 -15.60
CA LYS A 286 6.52 15.37 -16.43
C LYS A 286 7.20 16.46 -15.59
N GLU A 287 6.50 16.99 -14.58
CA GLU A 287 7.02 18.05 -13.70
C GLU A 287 8.26 17.62 -12.90
N VAL A 288 8.35 16.34 -12.51
CA VAL A 288 9.45 15.83 -11.68
C VAL A 288 10.50 15.04 -12.45
N TRP A 289 10.40 14.96 -13.78
CA TRP A 289 11.20 14.08 -14.63
C TRP A 289 12.71 14.25 -14.43
N GLU A 290 13.20 15.48 -14.30
CA GLU A 290 14.64 15.75 -14.14
C GLU A 290 15.17 15.48 -12.72
N THR A 291 14.28 15.31 -11.73
CA THR A 291 14.67 15.21 -10.31
C THR A 291 14.98 13.78 -9.85
N TYR A 292 14.27 12.79 -10.37
CA TYR A 292 14.34 11.39 -9.93
C TYR A 292 14.88 10.47 -11.03
N ASP A 293 15.33 9.27 -10.65
CA ASP A 293 15.75 8.25 -11.62
C ASP A 293 14.84 7.00 -11.63
N TYR A 294 13.90 6.94 -10.69
CA TYR A 294 12.88 5.90 -10.62
C TYR A 294 11.52 6.51 -10.30
N PHE A 295 10.52 6.19 -11.11
CA PHE A 295 9.17 6.74 -11.02
C PHE A 295 8.17 5.61 -10.83
N PHE A 296 7.50 5.57 -9.68
CA PHE A 296 6.36 4.70 -9.46
C PHE A 296 5.08 5.49 -9.74
N VAL A 297 4.34 5.09 -10.79
CA VAL A 297 3.07 5.71 -11.21
C VAL A 297 1.95 4.69 -10.97
N HIS A 298 0.93 5.05 -10.20
CA HIS A 298 -0.09 4.10 -9.75
C HIS A 298 -1.51 4.51 -10.16
N ILE A 299 -2.13 3.72 -11.04
CA ILE A 299 -3.48 3.95 -11.55
C ILE A 299 -4.48 3.06 -10.82
N LYS A 300 -5.29 3.65 -9.93
CA LYS A 300 -6.18 2.90 -9.01
C LYS A 300 -7.46 2.35 -9.63
N LYS A 301 -8.04 3.04 -10.62
CA LYS A 301 -9.44 2.81 -11.02
C LYS A 301 -9.71 1.42 -11.59
N THR A 302 -8.72 0.77 -12.19
CA THR A 302 -8.84 -0.61 -12.71
C THR A 302 -9.22 -1.61 -11.62
N ASP A 303 -8.66 -1.50 -10.43
CA ASP A 303 -8.96 -2.37 -9.29
C ASP A 303 -10.36 -2.12 -8.73
N SER A 304 -10.71 -0.84 -8.51
CA SER A 304 -12.04 -0.48 -7.99
C SER A 304 -13.17 -1.04 -8.85
N TYR A 305 -13.06 -0.96 -10.18
CA TYR A 305 -14.05 -1.56 -11.08
C TYR A 305 -13.98 -3.09 -11.12
N GLY A 306 -12.83 -3.69 -10.82
CA GLY A 306 -12.70 -5.13 -10.56
C GLY A 306 -13.52 -5.56 -9.34
N GLU A 307 -13.36 -4.88 -8.22
CA GLU A 307 -14.11 -5.15 -6.97
C GLU A 307 -15.62 -4.93 -7.13
N ASP A 308 -16.04 -3.94 -7.94
CA ASP A 308 -17.45 -3.71 -8.26
C ASP A 308 -18.03 -4.78 -9.23
N GLY A 309 -17.16 -5.53 -9.91
CA GLY A 309 -17.51 -6.43 -11.01
C GLY A 309 -17.93 -5.69 -12.29
N ASN A 310 -17.51 -4.43 -12.42
CA ASN A 310 -17.84 -3.56 -13.55
C ASN A 310 -16.79 -3.68 -14.66
N ALA A 311 -16.89 -4.74 -15.44
CA ALA A 311 -15.96 -5.02 -16.53
C ALA A 311 -15.89 -3.89 -17.58
N GLU A 312 -17.04 -3.27 -17.93
CA GLU A 312 -17.08 -2.19 -18.92
C GLU A 312 -16.29 -0.95 -18.47
N ALA A 313 -16.39 -0.57 -17.20
CA ALA A 313 -15.62 0.55 -16.66
C ALA A 313 -14.13 0.22 -16.53
N LYS A 314 -13.79 -1.03 -16.17
CA LYS A 314 -12.40 -1.50 -16.16
C LYS A 314 -11.77 -1.44 -17.56
N ILE A 315 -12.49 -1.92 -18.59
CA ILE A 315 -12.09 -1.82 -20.01
C ILE A 315 -11.82 -0.37 -20.40
N LYS A 316 -12.78 0.55 -20.16
CA LYS A 316 -12.61 1.97 -20.48
C LYS A 316 -11.43 2.62 -19.78
N THR A 317 -11.12 2.20 -18.55
CA THR A 317 -9.96 2.69 -17.80
C THR A 317 -8.65 2.25 -18.46
N ILE A 318 -8.57 0.99 -18.92
CA ILE A 318 -7.42 0.46 -19.67
C ILE A 318 -7.25 1.19 -21.00
N GLU A 319 -8.34 1.41 -21.75
CA GLU A 319 -8.33 2.16 -23.02
C GLU A 319 -7.91 3.61 -22.80
N SER A 320 -8.36 4.24 -21.72
CA SER A 320 -7.92 5.59 -21.37
C SER A 320 -6.42 5.62 -21.06
N PHE A 321 -5.89 4.64 -20.33
CA PHE A 321 -4.45 4.54 -20.09
C PHE A 321 -3.64 4.39 -21.38
N ASP A 322 -4.12 3.58 -22.32
CA ASP A 322 -3.48 3.39 -23.63
C ASP A 322 -3.27 4.72 -24.38
N GLN A 323 -4.19 5.67 -24.26
CA GLN A 323 -4.09 6.98 -24.90
C GLN A 323 -2.95 7.84 -24.31
N TYR A 324 -2.75 7.79 -22.98
CA TYR A 324 -1.69 8.54 -22.30
C TYR A 324 -0.32 7.86 -22.36
N LEU A 325 -0.24 6.59 -22.76
CA LEU A 325 1.02 5.85 -22.84
C LEU A 325 2.06 6.56 -23.72
N LEU A 326 1.64 7.17 -24.83
CA LEU A 326 2.53 7.89 -25.72
C LEU A 326 3.22 9.06 -24.99
N GLU A 327 2.52 9.76 -24.11
CA GLU A 327 3.09 10.86 -23.34
C GLU A 327 4.16 10.39 -22.33
N ILE A 328 4.08 9.15 -21.86
CA ILE A 328 5.12 8.53 -21.03
C ILE A 328 6.32 8.16 -21.90
N LEU A 329 6.09 7.63 -23.10
CA LEU A 329 7.15 7.26 -24.03
C LEU A 329 7.89 8.48 -24.58
N ASP A 330 7.21 9.62 -24.75
CA ASP A 330 7.80 10.89 -25.20
C ASP A 330 8.79 11.48 -24.18
N LEU A 331 8.70 11.07 -22.90
CA LEU A 331 9.73 11.39 -21.88
C LEU A 331 11.03 10.60 -22.09
N ASN A 332 11.04 9.62 -23.00
CA ASN A 332 12.18 8.79 -23.36
C ASN A 332 12.81 8.06 -22.15
N PRO A 333 12.04 7.26 -21.38
CA PRO A 333 12.60 6.43 -20.32
C PRO A 333 13.63 5.44 -20.88
N GLN A 334 14.67 5.08 -20.13
CA GLN A 334 15.56 3.98 -20.53
C GLN A 334 14.91 2.62 -20.28
N VAL A 335 14.06 2.52 -19.26
CA VAL A 335 13.27 1.34 -18.95
C VAL A 335 11.85 1.75 -18.59
N LEU A 336 10.86 1.15 -19.25
CA LEU A 336 9.44 1.28 -18.90
C LEU A 336 8.91 -0.08 -18.49
N CYS A 337 8.27 -0.16 -17.33
CA CYS A 337 7.58 -1.33 -16.83
C CYS A 337 6.08 -1.03 -16.68
N ILE A 338 5.22 -1.90 -17.20
CA ILE A 338 3.76 -1.82 -17.05
C ILE A 338 3.28 -3.15 -16.45
N THR A 339 2.59 -3.11 -15.33
CA THR A 339 2.06 -4.29 -14.65
C THR A 339 0.89 -3.93 -13.72
N GLY A 340 0.40 -4.87 -12.92
CA GLY A 340 -0.38 -4.61 -11.71
C GLY A 340 0.38 -5.09 -10.47
N ASP A 341 -0.11 -4.77 -9.28
CA ASP A 341 0.38 -5.35 -8.02
C ASP A 341 -0.34 -6.68 -7.70
N HIS A 342 -1.58 -6.84 -8.16
CA HIS A 342 -2.35 -8.08 -8.11
C HIS A 342 -3.36 -8.21 -9.26
N SER A 343 -4.07 -9.34 -9.29
CA SER A 343 -5.21 -9.58 -10.17
C SER A 343 -6.50 -9.36 -9.38
N THR A 344 -7.45 -8.59 -9.93
CA THR A 344 -8.78 -8.37 -9.35
C THR A 344 -9.86 -8.71 -10.38
N PRO A 345 -10.19 -10.00 -10.55
CA PRO A 345 -11.12 -10.42 -11.58
C PRO A 345 -12.54 -9.92 -11.34
N CYS A 346 -13.15 -9.30 -12.35
CA CYS A 346 -14.51 -8.73 -12.22
C CYS A 346 -15.55 -9.78 -11.83
N ILE A 347 -15.40 -11.04 -12.28
CA ILE A 347 -16.32 -12.13 -11.92
C ILE A 347 -16.21 -12.53 -10.45
N MET A 348 -15.05 -12.28 -9.83
CA MET A 348 -14.78 -12.62 -8.43
C MET A 348 -15.08 -11.46 -7.46
N LYS A 349 -15.07 -10.21 -7.95
CA LYS A 349 -15.30 -9.01 -7.14
C LYS A 349 -14.36 -8.90 -5.94
N ALA A 350 -13.16 -9.42 -6.10
CA ALA A 350 -12.15 -9.52 -5.06
C ALA A 350 -10.78 -9.76 -5.70
N HIS A 351 -9.73 -9.48 -4.93
CA HIS A 351 -8.38 -9.87 -5.29
C HIS A 351 -8.28 -11.39 -5.47
N SER A 352 -7.35 -11.83 -6.32
CA SER A 352 -7.09 -13.24 -6.58
C SER A 352 -5.60 -13.56 -6.65
N TRP A 353 -5.28 -14.85 -6.58
CA TRP A 353 -3.91 -15.38 -6.64
C TRP A 353 -3.38 -15.51 -8.09
N HIS A 354 -4.16 -15.12 -9.10
CA HIS A 354 -3.76 -15.28 -10.49
C HIS A 354 -2.51 -14.44 -10.81
N PRO A 355 -1.53 -14.99 -11.54
CA PRO A 355 -0.36 -14.24 -11.99
C PRO A 355 -0.75 -12.99 -12.79
N VAL A 356 0.05 -11.94 -12.65
CA VAL A 356 -0.27 -10.60 -13.14
C VAL A 356 0.54 -10.26 -14.40
N PRO A 357 -0.10 -9.79 -15.49
CA PRO A 357 0.59 -9.34 -16.70
C PRO A 357 1.70 -8.34 -16.42
N THR A 358 2.87 -8.54 -17.02
CA THR A 358 4.04 -7.68 -16.89
C THR A 358 4.68 -7.45 -18.23
N LEU A 359 5.00 -6.19 -18.52
CA LEU A 359 5.73 -5.76 -19.69
C LEU A 359 6.93 -4.93 -19.24
N VAL A 360 8.11 -5.20 -19.80
CA VAL A 360 9.33 -4.41 -19.65
C VAL A 360 9.83 -4.02 -21.03
N TRP A 361 9.82 -2.73 -21.31
CA TRP A 361 10.40 -2.13 -22.51
C TRP A 361 11.78 -1.56 -22.19
N SER A 362 12.79 -1.91 -23.00
CA SER A 362 14.15 -1.35 -22.94
C SER A 362 14.94 -1.74 -24.21
N PRO A 363 16.14 -1.19 -24.44
CA PRO A 363 17.01 -1.61 -25.56
C PRO A 363 17.53 -3.05 -25.50
N TYR A 364 17.34 -3.76 -24.37
CA TYR A 364 17.95 -5.07 -24.10
C TYR A 364 16.93 -6.20 -24.00
N VAL A 365 15.78 -6.05 -24.66
CA VAL A 365 14.74 -7.09 -24.76
C VAL A 365 14.94 -7.92 -26.03
N LEU A 366 14.48 -9.17 -26.05
CA LEU A 366 14.41 -9.93 -27.29
C LEU A 366 13.31 -9.37 -28.21
N GLY A 367 12.15 -9.07 -27.63
CA GLY A 367 10.97 -8.61 -28.35
C GLY A 367 10.36 -9.68 -29.27
N ASN A 368 9.21 -9.33 -29.87
CA ASN A 368 8.42 -10.13 -30.81
C ASN A 368 7.98 -11.51 -30.30
N THR A 369 7.86 -11.68 -28.98
CA THR A 369 7.32 -12.90 -28.34
C THR A 369 5.82 -12.83 -28.07
N SER A 370 5.26 -11.62 -28.00
CA SER A 370 3.86 -11.35 -27.71
C SER A 370 3.30 -10.34 -28.70
N GLU A 371 2.06 -10.52 -29.13
CA GLU A 371 1.39 -9.62 -30.07
C GLU A 371 0.61 -8.49 -29.37
N ARG A 372 0.22 -8.70 -28.11
CA ARG A 372 -0.61 -7.79 -27.30
C ARG A 372 -0.21 -7.83 -25.83
N PHE A 373 -0.59 -6.81 -25.05
CA PHE A 373 -0.44 -6.83 -23.58
C PHE A 373 -1.68 -7.42 -22.92
N THR A 374 -1.77 -8.75 -22.88
CA THR A 374 -2.88 -9.49 -22.25
C THR A 374 -2.36 -10.65 -21.41
N GLU A 375 -3.19 -11.20 -20.53
CA GLU A 375 -2.85 -12.37 -19.70
C GLU A 375 -2.33 -13.54 -20.54
N ARG A 376 -3.01 -13.84 -21.66
CA ARG A 376 -2.65 -14.96 -22.54
C ARG A 376 -1.39 -14.74 -23.35
N GLU A 377 -1.17 -13.52 -23.83
CA GLU A 377 0.03 -13.20 -24.60
C GLU A 377 1.26 -13.14 -23.69
N CYS A 378 1.10 -12.67 -22.45
CA CYS A 378 2.17 -12.65 -21.45
C CYS A 378 2.65 -14.05 -21.05
N LEU A 379 1.83 -15.11 -21.18
CA LEU A 379 2.29 -16.50 -20.99
C LEU A 379 3.38 -16.94 -21.97
N LYS A 380 3.45 -16.30 -23.14
CA LYS A 380 4.42 -16.60 -24.22
C LYS A 380 5.70 -15.78 -24.10
N GLY A 381 5.71 -14.80 -23.22
CA GLY A 381 6.75 -13.79 -23.12
C GLY A 381 8.07 -14.31 -22.55
N GLU A 382 9.17 -13.66 -22.94
CA GLU A 382 10.52 -14.07 -22.55
C GLU A 382 10.81 -13.98 -21.03
N LEU A 383 10.04 -13.20 -20.27
CA LEU A 383 10.19 -13.14 -18.81
C LEU A 383 9.61 -14.39 -18.11
N GLY A 384 8.75 -15.15 -18.80
CA GLY A 384 8.07 -16.32 -18.23
C GLY A 384 7.18 -15.96 -17.04
N ILE A 385 7.11 -16.88 -16.07
CA ILE A 385 6.40 -16.66 -14.79
C ILE A 385 7.44 -16.56 -13.66
N PHE A 386 7.42 -15.48 -12.89
CA PHE A 386 8.39 -15.22 -11.84
C PHE A 386 7.75 -14.58 -10.60
N TYR A 387 8.46 -14.51 -9.48
CA TYR A 387 7.94 -13.83 -8.29
C TYR A 387 8.08 -12.30 -8.39
N ALA A 388 7.06 -11.55 -7.95
CA ALA A 388 7.03 -10.08 -8.04
C ALA A 388 8.29 -9.41 -7.46
N TYR A 389 8.84 -9.93 -6.36
CA TYR A 389 10.06 -9.39 -5.72
C TYR A 389 11.33 -9.52 -6.57
N LYS A 390 11.28 -10.24 -7.70
CA LYS A 390 12.35 -10.29 -8.71
C LYS A 390 12.23 -9.19 -9.77
N LEU A 391 11.12 -8.46 -9.82
CA LEU A 391 10.89 -7.41 -10.82
C LEU A 391 11.93 -6.29 -10.71
N MET A 392 12.18 -5.75 -9.53
CA MET A 392 13.17 -4.66 -9.35
C MET A 392 14.59 -5.05 -9.83
N PRO A 393 15.15 -6.22 -9.44
CA PRO A 393 16.39 -6.70 -10.03
C PRO A 393 16.39 -6.78 -11.56
N LEU A 394 15.30 -7.23 -12.19
CA LEU A 394 15.17 -7.26 -13.65
C LEU A 394 15.21 -5.84 -14.23
N LEU A 395 14.46 -4.89 -13.67
CA LEU A 395 14.47 -3.49 -14.14
C LEU A 395 15.86 -2.85 -14.02
N LEU A 396 16.60 -3.13 -12.94
CA LEU A 396 17.97 -2.66 -12.78
C LEU A 396 18.93 -3.26 -13.80
N ALA A 397 18.73 -4.53 -14.18
CA ALA A 397 19.53 -5.18 -15.23
C ALA A 397 19.29 -4.48 -16.58
N HIS A 398 18.02 -4.27 -16.95
CA HIS A 398 17.65 -3.53 -18.17
C HIS A 398 18.12 -2.07 -18.16
N ALA A 399 18.27 -1.46 -16.98
CA ALA A 399 18.83 -0.12 -16.83
C ALA A 399 20.36 -0.09 -16.81
N GLY A 400 21.05 -1.23 -16.94
CA GLY A 400 22.51 -1.31 -16.88
C GLY A 400 23.10 -0.98 -15.49
N ARG A 401 22.31 -1.14 -14.43
CA ARG A 401 22.64 -0.77 -13.04
C ARG A 401 23.14 -1.94 -12.18
N LEU A 402 23.45 -3.09 -12.80
CA LEU A 402 24.03 -4.25 -12.11
C LEU A 402 25.42 -4.58 -12.69
N LYS A 403 26.37 -4.89 -11.80
CA LYS A 403 27.70 -5.42 -12.13
C LYS A 403 27.62 -6.92 -12.44
N LYS A 404 28.64 -7.42 -13.13
CA LYS A 404 28.87 -8.85 -13.26
C LYS A 404 29.10 -9.46 -11.87
N PHE A 405 28.54 -10.65 -11.64
CA PHE A 405 28.76 -11.40 -10.41
C PHE A 405 30.01 -12.28 -10.54
N GLY A 406 30.92 -12.18 -9.57
CA GLY A 406 32.11 -13.03 -9.48
C GLY A 406 33.28 -12.66 -10.41
N ALA A 407 33.23 -11.51 -11.09
CA ALA A 407 34.33 -11.01 -11.93
C ALA A 407 34.30 -9.48 -12.04
#